data_AF-A0A8S3KC66-F1
#
_entry.id   AF-A0A8S3KC66-F1
#
_cell.length_a   1.000
_cell.length_b   1.000
_cell.length_c   1.000
_cell.angle_alpha   90.00
_cell.angle_beta   90.00
_cell.angle_gamma   90.00
#
_symmetry.space_group_name_H-M   'P 1'
#
loop_
_entity.id
_entity.type
_entity.pdbx_description
1 polymer ?
#
loop_
_entity_poly.entity_id
_entity_poly.type
_entity_poly.pdbx_seq_one_letter_code
_entity_poly.pdbx_strand_id
1 'polypeptide(L)' 'MIGACARIGMLSKCQSIVAQIPLHFYENQRICNSLIDMWGKAGSVKDAQKIFKSIDKPDVVTYTAMSEYTLSLFFLLISL' A
#
# COMPACT_ATOMS: atom_id res chain seq x y z
N MET A 1 11.03 19.40 5.36
CA MET A 1 10.77 19.62 3.92
C MET A 1 11.22 18.45 3.04
N ILE A 2 12.48 18.00 3.14
CA ILE A 2 13.03 16.91 2.28
C ILE A 2 12.24 15.59 2.37
N GLY A 3 11.87 15.15 3.59
CA GLY A 3 11.11 13.90 3.77
C GLY A 3 9.70 13.91 3.15
N ALA A 4 9.03 15.08 3.12
CA ALA A 4 7.73 15.21 2.48
C ALA A 4 7.84 15.19 0.95
N CYS A 5 8.83 15.90 0.38
CA CYS A 5 9.10 15.89 -1.06
C CYS A 5 9.52 14.50 -1.57
N ALA A 6 10.35 13.78 -0.80
CA ALA A 6 10.73 12.41 -1.12
C ALA A 6 9.50 11.47 -1.15
N ARG A 7 8.59 11.58 -0.16
CA ARG A 7 7.34 10.82 -0.13
C ARG A 7 6.41 11.15 -1.30
N ILE A 8 6.25 12.44 -1.63
CA ILE A 8 5.47 12.87 -2.80
C ILE A 8 6.04 12.26 -4.08
N GLY A 9 7.37 12.28 -4.27
CA GLY A 9 8.02 11.64 -5.41
C GLY A 9 7.79 10.12 -5.48
N MET A 10 7.81 9.44 -4.33
CA MET A 10 7.47 8.01 -4.26
C MET A 10 6.00 7.76 -4.61
N LEU A 11 5.07 8.58 -4.13
CA LEU A 11 3.64 8.43 -4.44
C LEU A 11 3.35 8.60 -5.92
N SER A 12 3.92 9.61 -6.58
CA SER A 12 3.78 9.81 -8.02
C SER A 12 4.30 8.60 -8.81
N LYS A 13 5.42 8.01 -8.37
CA LYS A 13 5.97 6.80 -8.97
C LYS A 13 5.05 5.59 -8.77
N CYS A 14 4.48 5.42 -7.58
CA CYS A 14 3.52 4.36 -7.27
C CYS A 14 2.29 4.46 -8.18
N GLN A 15 1.71 5.66 -8.32
CA GLN A 15 0.57 5.91 -9.20
C GLN A 15 0.88 5.56 -10.66
N SER A 16 2.05 5.94 -11.16
CA SER A 16 2.47 5.62 -12.53
C SER A 16 2.66 4.12 -12.75
N ILE A 17 3.16 3.38 -11.76
CA ILE A 17 3.27 1.92 -11.84
C ILE A 17 1.88 1.29 -11.86
N VAL A 18 0.99 1.66 -10.94
CA VAL A 18 -0.37 1.13 -10.86
C VAL A 18 -1.17 1.40 -12.13
N ALA A 19 -1.01 2.57 -12.74
CA ALA A 19 -1.67 2.93 -14.00
C ALA A 19 -1.26 2.05 -15.19
N GLN A 20 -0.08 1.41 -15.12
CA GLN A 20 0.42 0.50 -16.15
C GLN A 20 0.07 -0.97 -15.90
N ILE A 21 -0.54 -1.30 -14.76
CA ILE A 21 -0.90 -2.68 -14.42
C ILE A 21 -2.29 -2.99 -14.99
N PRO A 22 -2.41 -3.98 -15.89
CA PRO A 22 -3.71 -4.43 -16.39
C PRO A 22 -4.63 -4.98 -15.29
N LEU A 23 -5.95 -4.82 -15.45
CA LEU A 23 -6.95 -5.23 -14.46
C LEU A 23 -6.89 -6.72 -14.07
N HIS A 24 -6.54 -7.62 -14.99
CA HIS A 24 -6.43 -9.05 -14.71
C HIS A 24 -5.31 -9.41 -13.72
N PHE A 25 -4.33 -8.53 -13.52
CA PHE A 25 -3.26 -8.76 -12.54
C PHE A 25 -3.72 -8.51 -11.09
N TYR A 26 -4.82 -7.81 -10.87
CA TYR A 26 -5.39 -7.62 -9.54
C TYR A 26 -6.07 -8.90 -9.00
N GLU A 27 -6.25 -9.91 -9.83
CA GLU A 27 -6.64 -11.26 -9.41
C GLU A 27 -5.45 -12.05 -8.84
N ASN A 28 -4.22 -11.61 -9.14
CA ASN A 28 -3.02 -12.25 -8.62
C ASN A 28 -2.67 -11.68 -7.24
N GLN A 29 -2.90 -12.51 -6.23
CA GLN A 29 -2.63 -12.18 -4.83
C GLN A 29 -1.19 -11.71 -4.56
N ARG A 30 -0.18 -12.26 -5.27
CA ARG A 30 1.21 -11.82 -5.10
C ARG A 30 1.41 -10.37 -5.54
N ILE A 31 0.75 -9.98 -6.62
CA ILE A 31 0.82 -8.61 -7.14
C ILE A 31 0.09 -7.67 -6.19
N CYS A 32 -1.09 -8.07 -5.70
CA CYS A 32 -1.81 -7.28 -4.70
C CYS A 32 -1.00 -7.08 -3.42
N ASN A 33 -0.30 -8.11 -2.94
CA ASN A 33 0.62 -8.01 -1.79
C ASN A 33 1.78 -7.04 -2.06
N SER A 34 2.41 -7.12 -3.24
CA SER A 34 3.46 -6.17 -3.64
C SER A 34 2.95 -4.73 -3.77
N LEU A 35 1.72 -4.53 -4.25
CA LEU A 35 1.09 -3.22 -4.32
C LEU A 35 0.80 -2.65 -2.93
N ILE A 36 0.30 -3.47 -2.00
CA ILE A 36 0.09 -3.09 -0.60
C ILE A 36 1.40 -2.63 0.04
N ASP A 37 2.50 -3.38 -0.15
CA ASP A 37 3.83 -3.02 0.36
C ASP A 37 4.35 -1.70 -0.25
N MET A 38 4.20 -1.55 -1.56
CA MET A 38 4.60 -0.34 -2.28
C MET A 38 3.86 0.90 -1.76
N TRP A 39 2.52 0.82 -1.63
CA TRP A 39 1.71 1.92 -1.10
C TRP A 39 2.00 2.22 0.37
N GLY A 40 2.26 1.18 1.17
CA GLY A 40 2.70 1.30 2.56
C GLY A 40 4.01 2.08 2.69
N LYS A 41 5.03 1.72 1.90
CA LYS A 41 6.34 2.42 1.86
C LYS A 41 6.25 3.86 1.35
N ALA A 42 5.35 4.13 0.40
CA ALA A 42 5.06 5.49 -0.05
C ALA A 42 4.28 6.31 1.01
N GLY A 43 3.78 5.64 2.06
CA GLY A 43 3.03 6.25 3.15
C GLY A 43 1.59 6.60 2.78
N SER A 44 1.01 5.94 1.76
CA SER A 44 -0.42 5.99 1.46
C SER A 44 -1.12 4.71 1.90
N VAL A 45 -1.42 4.63 3.18
CA VAL A 45 -2.17 3.50 3.77
C VAL A 45 -3.58 3.40 3.17
N LYS A 46 -4.17 4.53 2.76
CA LYS A 46 -5.51 4.56 2.13
C LYS A 46 -5.53 3.80 0.81
N ASP A 47 -4.50 3.95 -0.02
CA ASP A 47 -4.44 3.25 -1.31
C ASP A 47 -4.06 1.78 -1.12
N ALA A 48 -3.21 1.46 -0.15
CA ALA A 48 -2.97 0.08 0.28
C ALA A 48 -4.27 -0.62 0.72
N GLN A 49 -5.12 0.05 1.51
CA GLN A 49 -6.42 -0.50 1.93
C GLN A 49 -7.38 -0.76 0.78
N LYS A 50 -7.36 0.08 -0.28
CA LYS A 50 -8.23 -0.13 -1.45
C LYS A 50 -7.87 -1.44 -2.16
N ILE A 51 -6.57 -1.69 -2.35
CA ILE A 51 -6.07 -2.95 -2.92
C ILE A 51 -6.41 -4.12 -2.00
N PHE A 52 -6.20 -3.99 -0.70
CA PHE A 52 -6.54 -5.05 0.26
C PHE A 52 -8.02 -5.44 0.18
N LYS A 53 -8.92 -4.45 0.10
CA LYS A 53 -10.37 -4.69 0.00
C LYS A 53 -10.80 -5.28 -1.34
N SER A 54 -9.99 -5.20 -2.40
CA SER A 54 -10.29 -5.85 -3.67
C SER A 54 -9.85 -7.31 -3.73
N ILE A 55 -9.14 -7.81 -2.72
CA ILE A 55 -8.72 -9.22 -2.65
C ILE A 55 -9.86 -10.04 -2.05
N ASP A 56 -10.40 -10.97 -2.83
CA ASP A 56 -11.57 -11.76 -2.46
C ASP A 56 -11.26 -12.80 -1.35
N LYS A 57 -10.02 -13.32 -1.32
CA LYS A 57 -9.51 -14.24 -0.28
C LYS A 57 -8.08 -13.88 0.14
N PRO A 58 -7.90 -12.93 1.07
CA PRO A 58 -6.58 -12.57 1.57
C PRO A 58 -5.92 -13.73 2.31
N ASP A 59 -4.62 -13.90 2.12
CA ASP A 59 -3.79 -14.92 2.78
C ASP A 59 -3.06 -14.29 3.97
N VAL A 60 -2.39 -15.14 4.75
CA VAL A 60 -1.65 -14.69 5.94
C VAL A 60 -0.66 -13.57 5.58
N VAL A 61 -0.03 -13.62 4.41
CA VAL A 61 0.94 -12.61 3.94
C VAL A 61 0.23 -11.28 3.65
N THR A 62 -0.94 -11.31 3.02
CA THR A 62 -1.77 -10.12 2.77
C THR A 62 -2.19 -9.46 4.08
N TYR A 63 -2.62 -10.25 5.07
CA TYR A 63 -2.99 -9.74 6.39
C TYR A 63 -1.77 -9.14 7.11
N THR A 64 -0.61 -9.81 7.11
CA THR A 64 0.61 -9.30 7.74
C THR A 64 1.04 -7.97 7.12
N ALA A 65 1.08 -7.88 5.79
CA ALA A 65 1.42 -6.64 5.09
C ALA A 65 0.47 -5.50 5.46
N MET A 66 -0.84 -5.74 5.45
CA MET A 66 -1.84 -4.71 5.83
C MET A 66 -1.73 -4.30 7.30
N SER A 67 -1.47 -5.25 8.20
CA SER A 67 -1.28 -5.00 9.64
C SER A 67 -0.03 -4.13 9.90
N GLU A 68 1.08 -4.37 9.21
CA GLU A 68 2.31 -3.57 9.34
C GLU A 68 2.05 -2.08 9.05
N TYR A 69 1.29 -1.76 8.00
CA TYR A 69 1.00 -0.37 7.64
C TYR A 69 -0.14 0.26 8.47
N THR A 70 -1.03 -0.55 9.03
CA THR A 70 -2.08 -0.08 9.94
C THR A 70 -1.51 0.28 11.32
N LEU A 71 -0.51 -0.49 11.81
CA LEU A 71 0.22 -0.21 13.05
C LEU A 71 0.97 1.14 12.99
N SER A 72 1.50 1.51 11.82
CA SER A 72 2.14 2.82 11.59
C SER A 72 1.19 3.99 11.88
N LEU A 73 -0.11 3.85 11.59
CA LEU A 73 -1.13 4.86 11.90
C LEU A 73 -1.45 4.91 13.41
N PHE A 74 -1.38 3.77 14.09
CA PHE A 74 -1.65 3.66 15.54
C PHE A 74 -0.54 4.30 16.37
N PHE A 75 0.73 4.11 15.99
CA PHE A 75 1.87 4.79 16.62
C PHE A 75 1.85 6.30 16.39
N LEU A 76 1.39 6.77 15.21
CA LEU A 76 1.22 8.20 14.92
C LEU A 76 0.09 8.86 15.72
N LEU A 77 -0.93 8.12 16.11
CA LEU A 77 -2.04 8.61 16.96
C LEU A 77 -1.68 8.63 18.46
N ILE A 78 -0.74 7.81 18.92
CA ILE A 78 -0.27 7.80 20.33
C ILE A 78 0.82 8.86 20.58
N SER A 79 1.44 9.37 19.51
CA SER A 79 2.48 10.42 19.57
C SER A 79 1.95 11.84 19.32
N LEU A 80 0.62 12.02 19.31
CA LEU A 80 -0.09 13.30 19.18
C LEU A 80 -0.94 13.59 20.42
#